data_AF-A0A6F8YW21-F1
#
_entry.id   AF-A0A6F8YW21-F1
#
_cell.length_a   1.000
_cell.length_b   1.000
_cell.length_c   1.000
_cell.angle_alpha   90.00
_cell.angle_beta   90.00
_cell.angle_gamma   90.00
#
_symmetry.space_group_name_H-M   'P 1'
#
loop_
_entity.id
_entity.type
_entity.pdbx_description
1 polymer ?
#
loop_
_entity_poly.entity_id
_entity_poly.type
_entity_poly.pdbx_seq_one_letter_code
_entity_poly.pdbx_strand_id
1 'polypeptide(L)' 'MALTTYPEAGATQRGPLPAGYRHLRYRTRVDIGPAAFTAAVEAVLSWRMHETMGVPVQADAPRATPASP' A
#
# COMPACT_ATOMS: atom_id res chain seq x y z
N MET A 1 4.54 17.38 10.71
CA MET A 1 5.26 16.15 10.32
C MET A 1 5.06 15.13 11.43
N ALA A 2 4.28 14.09 11.19
CA ALA A 2 4.10 13.02 12.18
C ALA A 2 5.37 12.15 12.17
N LEU A 3 6.15 12.22 13.25
CA LEU A 3 7.20 11.24 13.49
C LEU A 3 6.50 9.90 13.75
N THR A 4 6.78 8.92 12.92
CA THR A 4 6.36 7.56 13.19
C THR A 4 6.96 7.13 14.53
N THR A 5 6.17 6.46 15.37
CA THR A 5 6.67 5.93 16.66
C THR A 5 7.67 4.79 16.48
N TYR A 6 7.86 4.31 15.25
CA TYR A 6 8.80 3.27 14.88
C TYR A 6 9.98 3.87 14.09
N PRO A 7 11.24 3.56 14.47
CA PRO A 7 12.44 4.13 13.86
C PRO A 7 12.66 3.69 12.40
N GLU A 8 11.97 2.65 11.95
CA GLU A 8 12.21 2.03 10.64
C GLU A 8 11.32 2.57 9.52
N ALA A 9 10.70 3.74 9.69
CA ALA A 9 9.94 4.38 8.63
C ALA A 9 10.76 4.54 7.35
N GLY A 10 10.19 4.09 6.23
CA GLY A 10 10.87 4.07 4.92
C GLY A 10 11.89 2.94 4.75
N ALA A 11 11.98 1.96 5.66
CA ALA A 11 12.96 0.86 5.55
C ALA A 11 12.81 0.01 4.27
N THR A 12 11.64 0.02 3.62
CA THR A 12 11.43 -0.62 2.32
C THR A 12 12.24 0.00 1.19
N GLN A 13 12.64 1.28 1.30
CA GLN A 13 13.41 1.99 0.27
C GLN A 13 14.89 1.58 0.25
N ARG A 14 15.46 1.32 1.44
CA ARG A 14 16.91 1.11 1.61
C ARG A 14 17.28 -0.36 1.79
N GLY A 15 16.32 -1.19 2.21
CA GLY A 15 16.59 -2.56 2.65
C GLY A 15 17.66 -2.62 3.76
N PRO A 16 18.10 -3.83 4.15
CA PRO A 16 17.24 -5.00 4.39
C PRO A 16 16.06 -4.64 5.32
N LEU A 17 14.97 -5.42 5.24
CA LEU A 17 13.80 -5.12 6.06
C LEU A 17 14.09 -5.41 7.55
N PRO A 18 13.55 -4.59 8.48
CA PRO A 18 13.80 -4.76 9.90
C PRO A 18 13.34 -6.13 10.40
N ALA A 19 14.13 -6.77 11.26
CA ALA A 19 13.75 -8.03 11.88
C ALA A 19 12.52 -7.85 12.81
N GLY A 20 11.87 -8.96 13.16
CA GLY A 20 10.71 -8.97 14.06
C GLY A 20 9.36 -8.74 13.36
N TYR A 21 9.34 -8.38 12.08
CA TYR A 21 8.12 -8.29 11.27
C TYR A 21 7.88 -9.55 10.44
N ARG A 22 6.62 -9.93 10.27
CA ARG A 22 6.23 -10.94 9.28
C ARG A 22 6.25 -10.31 7.87
N HIS A 23 7.39 -10.38 7.20
CA HIS A 23 7.52 -9.83 5.85
C HIS A 23 6.67 -10.59 4.84
N LEU A 24 5.78 -9.87 4.13
CA LEU A 24 5.08 -10.39 2.97
C LEU A 24 5.83 -10.00 1.69
N ARG A 25 6.15 -10.99 0.86
CA ARG A 25 6.70 -10.79 -0.48
C ARG A 25 5.79 -11.47 -1.49
N TYR A 26 5.04 -10.68 -2.24
CA TYR A 26 4.17 -11.17 -3.31
C TYR A 26 4.41 -10.35 -4.58
N ARG A 27 4.46 -11.04 -5.71
CA ARG A 27 4.58 -10.41 -7.04
C ARG A 27 3.62 -11.11 -7.97
N THR A 28 2.79 -10.33 -8.63
CA THR A 28 1.92 -10.80 -9.71
C THR A 28 2.17 -9.95 -10.94
N ARG A 29 2.02 -10.52 -12.13
CA ARG A 29 2.02 -9.75 -13.37
C ARG A 29 0.66 -9.07 -13.50
N VAL A 30 0.71 -7.78 -13.81
CA VAL A 30 -0.43 -7.01 -14.30
C VAL A 30 -0.19 -6.78 -15.78
N ASP A 31 -1.27 -6.66 -16.55
CA ASP A 31 -1.17 -6.36 -17.98
C ASP A 31 -0.44 -5.02 -18.23
N ILE A 32 0.02 -4.81 -19.47
CA ILE A 32 0.82 -3.66 -19.85
C ILE A 32 -0.05 -2.62 -20.55
N GLY A 33 0.15 -1.36 -20.20
CA GLY A 33 -0.41 -0.22 -20.91
C GLY A 33 -1.35 0.64 -20.06
N PRO A 34 -1.88 1.72 -20.66
CA PRO A 34 -2.63 2.73 -19.91
C PRO A 34 -3.88 2.18 -19.20
N ALA A 35 -4.64 1.30 -19.86
CA ALA A 35 -5.84 0.71 -19.26
C ALA A 35 -5.53 -0.14 -18.01
N ALA A 36 -4.47 -0.96 -18.10
CA ALA A 36 -4.03 -1.77 -16.97
C ALA A 36 -3.51 -0.91 -15.82
N PHE A 37 -2.79 0.17 -16.13
CA PHE A 37 -2.35 1.14 -15.13
C PHE A 37 -3.53 1.83 -14.44
N THR A 38 -4.52 2.33 -15.21
CA THR A 38 -5.72 2.96 -14.65
C THR A 38 -6.50 1.99 -13.76
N ALA A 39 -6.66 0.73 -14.18
CA ALA A 39 -7.32 -0.29 -13.37
C ALA A 39 -6.55 -0.56 -12.05
N ALA A 40 -5.22 -0.61 -12.09
CA ALA A 40 -4.41 -0.78 -10.90
C ALA A 40 -4.51 0.42 -9.94
N VAL A 41 -4.48 1.65 -10.47
CA VAL A 41 -4.68 2.88 -9.68
C VAL A 41 -6.04 2.85 -8.98
N GLU A 42 -7.10 2.53 -9.72
CA GLU A 42 -8.44 2.44 -9.13
C GLU A 42 -8.51 1.38 -8.03
N ALA A 43 -7.95 0.19 -8.25
CA ALA A 43 -7.96 -0.88 -7.26
C ALA A 43 -7.17 -0.53 -5.98
N VAL A 44 -6.10 0.26 -6.09
CA VAL A 44 -5.32 0.74 -4.94
C VAL A 44 -6.07 1.85 -4.20
N LEU A 45 -6.52 2.88 -4.93
CA LEU A 45 -7.12 4.06 -4.32
C LEU A 45 -8.49 3.79 -3.72
N SER A 46 -9.23 2.80 -4.21
CA SER A 46 -10.55 2.38 -3.70
C SER A 46 -10.51 1.22 -2.70
N TRP A 47 -9.32 0.86 -2.20
CA TRP A 47 -9.12 -0.24 -1.24
C TRP A 47 -9.42 -1.65 -1.75
N ARG A 48 -9.91 -1.84 -2.98
CA ARG A 48 -10.28 -3.15 -3.55
C ARG A 48 -9.18 -4.21 -3.46
N MET A 49 -7.91 -3.82 -3.62
CA MET A 49 -6.79 -4.76 -3.43
C MET A 49 -6.71 -5.28 -1.98
N HIS A 50 -6.98 -4.42 -1.00
CA HIS A 50 -6.85 -4.69 0.43
C HIS A 50 -7.99 -5.55 0.99
N GLU A 51 -9.20 -5.43 0.43
CA GLU A 51 -10.39 -6.19 0.88
C GLU A 51 -10.17 -7.71 0.82
N THR A 52 -9.33 -8.18 -0.09
CA THR A 52 -9.03 -9.61 -0.25
C THR A 52 -7.98 -10.15 0.74
N MET A 53 -7.38 -9.29 1.57
CA MET A 53 -6.29 -9.65 2.49
C MET A 53 -6.78 -10.35 3.78
N GLY A 54 -8.09 -10.51 3.95
CA GLY A 54 -8.67 -11.15 5.14
C GLY A 54 -8.59 -10.27 6.41
N VAL A 55 -8.34 -8.98 6.25
CA VAL A 55 -8.31 -7.98 7.33
C VAL A 55 -9.32 -6.87 6.97
N PRO A 56 -10.16 -6.42 7.91
CA PRO A 56 -11.09 -5.34 7.65
C PRO A 56 -10.34 -4.05 7.32
N VAL A 57 -10.71 -3.42 6.20
CA VAL A 57 -10.23 -2.08 5.88
C VAL A 57 -11.00 -1.09 6.74
N GLN A 58 -10.28 -0.28 7.52
CA GLN A 58 -10.83 0.86 8.25
C GLN A 58 -10.25 2.13 7.63
N ALA A 59 -11.09 2.88 6.93
CA ALA A 59 -10.71 4.10 6.24
C ALA A 59 -11.81 5.15 6.40
N ASP A 60 -11.41 6.41 6.60
CA ASP A 60 -12.35 7.53 6.79
C ASP A 60 -13.03 7.96 5.47
N ALA A 61 -12.54 7.44 4.34
CA ALA A 61 -13.07 7.72 3.02
C ALA A 61 -12.98 6.49 2.10
N PRO A 62 -13.93 6.34 1.14
CA PRO A 62 -13.93 5.23 0.18
C PRO A 62 -12.80 5.34 -0.85
N ARG A 63 -12.12 6.49 -0.94
CA ARG A 63 -10.98 6.72 -1.81
C ARG A 63 -9.85 7.42 -1.07
N ALA A 64 -8.63 6.93 -1.24
CA ALA A 64 -7.43 7.60 -0.74
C ALA A 64 -7.20 8.92 -1.50
N THR A 65 -7.04 10.01 -0.75
CA THR A 65 -6.64 11.32 -1.27
C THR A 65 -5.27 11.69 -0.70
N PRO A 66 -4.48 12.52 -1.39
CA PRO A 66 -3.31 13.13 -0.78
C PRO A 66 -3.69 13.81 0.54
N ALA A 67 -2.82 13.73 1.54
CA ALA A 67 -2.96 14.60 2.70
C ALA A 67 -2.90 16.06 2.22
N SER A 68 -3.79 16.89 2.74
CA SER A 68 -3.66 18.34 2.57
C SER A 68 -2.28 18.79 3.08
N PRO A 69 -1.65 19.79 2.43
CA PRO A 69 -0.33 20.28 2.82
C PRO A 69 -0.29 20.77 4.27
#